data_AF-A0ABD4Q9E3-F1
#
_entry.id   AF-A0ABD4Q9E3-F1
#
_cell.length_a   1.000
_cell.length_b   1.000
_cell.length_c   1.000
_cell.angle_alpha   90.00
_cell.angle_beta   90.00
_cell.angle_gamma   90.00
#
_symmetry.space_group_name_H-M   'P 1'
#
loop_
_entity.id
_entity.type
_entity.pdbx_description
1 polymer ?
#
loop_
_entity_poly.entity_id
_entity_poly.type
_entity_poly.pdbx_seq_one_letter_code
_entity_poly.pdbx_strand_id
1 'polypeptide(L)'
;GNTGLPPGMVKKIAYSLMDEGQVPQFERDLELNMAIALPDAGRFRVNVFKQRGEVGMVIRAIRSKIPSIEELNLPQVLKDVIMTPRGLV
;
A
#
# COMPACT_ATOMS: atom_id res chain seq x y z
N GLY A 1 20.67 8.52 -12.85
CA GLY A 1 20.77 7.46 -11.83
C GLY A 1 20.18 6.20 -12.41
N ASN A 2 21.01 5.18 -12.67
CA ASN A 2 20.56 3.91 -13.23
C ASN A 2 21.26 2.72 -12.56
N THR A 3 21.82 2.95 -11.38
CA THR A 3 22.47 1.91 -10.60
C THR A 3 21.40 1.17 -9.82
N GLY A 4 21.27 -0.13 -10.04
CA GLY A 4 20.38 -0.99 -9.26
C GLY A 4 20.77 -0.96 -7.77
N LEU A 5 19.80 -1.20 -6.90
CA LEU A 5 20.08 -1.33 -5.46
C LEU A 5 20.96 -2.57 -5.21
N PRO A 6 21.98 -2.48 -4.34
CA PRO A 6 22.78 -3.64 -3.94
C PRO A 6 21.91 -4.77 -3.36
N PRO A 7 22.34 -6.04 -3.50
CA PRO A 7 21.67 -7.17 -2.87
C PRO A 7 21.43 -6.95 -1.37
N GLY A 8 20.25 -7.33 -0.87
CA GLY A 8 19.87 -7.16 0.53
C GLY A 8 19.56 -5.72 0.98
N MET A 9 19.80 -4.68 0.17
CA MET A 9 19.44 -3.30 0.55
C MET A 9 17.92 -3.14 0.71
N VAL A 10 17.14 -3.72 -0.19
CA VAL A 10 15.66 -3.70 -0.11
C VAL A 10 15.17 -4.38 1.17
N LYS A 11 15.80 -5.50 1.58
CA LYS A 11 15.49 -6.17 2.85
C LYS A 11 15.70 -5.23 4.04
N LYS A 12 16.83 -4.52 4.11
CA LYS A 12 17.11 -3.57 5.20
C LYS A 12 16.05 -2.46 5.27
N ILE A 13 15.68 -1.90 4.12
CA ILE A 13 14.65 -0.86 4.04
C ILE A 13 13.29 -1.42 4.48
N ALA A 14 12.87 -2.56 3.94
CA ALA A 14 11.59 -3.17 4.28
C ALA A 14 11.47 -3.46 5.79
N TYR A 15 12.50 -4.04 6.40
CA TYR A 15 12.49 -4.37 7.83
C TYR A 15 12.51 -3.11 8.71
N SER A 16 13.15 -2.02 8.27
CA SER A 16 13.10 -0.74 9.00
C SER A 16 11.73 -0.05 9.00
N LEU A 17 10.84 -0.46 8.10
CA LEU A 17 9.46 0.05 8.01
C LEU A 17 8.45 -0.82 8.78
N MET A 18 8.86 -2.02 9.22
CA MET A 18 8.01 -2.97 9.92
C MET A 18 8.03 -2.74 11.44
N ASP A 19 6.88 -2.95 12.07
CA ASP A 19 6.79 -3.10 13.52
C ASP A 19 7.16 -4.52 13.99
N GLU A 20 7.22 -4.72 15.31
CA GLU A 20 7.63 -5.98 15.94
C GLU A 20 6.71 -7.17 15.58
N GLY A 21 5.43 -6.93 15.26
CA GLY A 21 4.50 -7.97 14.86
C GLY A 21 4.55 -8.29 13.37
N GLN A 22 4.91 -7.31 12.55
CA GLN A 22 4.96 -7.40 11.10
C GLN A 22 6.17 -8.19 10.59
N VAL A 23 7.33 -8.09 11.25
CA VAL A 23 8.52 -8.89 10.88
C VAL A 23 8.23 -10.40 10.94
N PRO A 24 7.75 -10.97 12.06
CA PRO A 24 7.47 -12.40 12.12
C PRO A 24 6.29 -12.79 11.22
N GLN A 25 5.36 -11.89 10.92
CA GLN A 25 4.32 -12.14 9.92
C GLN A 25 4.92 -12.30 8.52
N PHE A 26 5.75 -11.35 8.09
CA PHE A 26 6.43 -11.42 6.80
C PHE A 26 7.33 -12.65 6.67
N GLU A 27 8.05 -13.02 7.73
CA GLU A 27 8.93 -14.19 7.69
C GLU A 27 8.19 -15.52 7.57
N ARG A 28 6.95 -15.60 8.07
CA ARG A 28 6.07 -16.76 7.88
C ARG A 28 5.39 -16.76 6.51
N ASP A 29 4.81 -15.63 6.14
CA ASP A 29 3.89 -15.56 4.99
C ASP A 29 4.64 -15.23 3.69
N LEU A 30 5.88 -14.73 3.78
CA LEU A 30 6.72 -14.24 2.67
C LEU A 30 6.12 -13.08 1.87
N GLU A 31 5.02 -12.52 2.36
CA GLU A 31 4.37 -11.32 1.88
C GLU A 31 3.77 -10.51 3.03
N LEU A 32 3.69 -9.19 2.86
CA LEU A 32 3.08 -8.28 3.83
C LEU A 32 2.51 -7.05 3.11
N ASN A 33 1.27 -6.69 3.44
CA ASN A 33 0.68 -5.41 3.05
C ASN A 33 0.62 -4.49 4.27
N MET A 34 1.18 -3.29 4.16
CA MET A 34 1.22 -2.30 5.23
C MET A 34 0.93 -0.90 4.70
N ALA A 35 0.54 -0.01 5.60
CA ALA A 35 0.33 1.40 5.29
C ALA A 35 1.23 2.25 6.19
N ILE A 36 1.92 3.22 5.60
CA ILE A 36 2.77 4.17 6.32
C ILE A 36 2.27 5.59 6.10
N ALA A 37 2.38 6.43 7.11
CA ALA A 37 2.09 7.85 7.04
C ALA A 37 3.34 8.61 7.47
N LEU A 38 3.86 9.45 6.58
CA LEU A 38 5.03 10.29 6.81
C LEU A 38 4.56 11.75 6.85
N PRO A 39 4.84 12.49 7.94
CA PRO A 39 4.33 13.86 8.14
C PRO A 39 4.51 14.77 6.93
N ASP A 40 5.67 14.73 6.27
CA ASP A 40 6.02 15.65 5.18
C ASP A 40 5.96 15.00 3.78
N ALA A 41 5.77 13.68 3.68
CA ALA A 41 5.78 12.95 2.42
C ALA A 41 4.43 12.31 2.05
N GLY A 42 3.48 12.27 2.98
CA GLY A 42 2.13 11.75 2.75
C GLY A 42 1.95 10.29 3.17
N ARG A 43 0.90 9.66 2.65
CA ARG A 43 0.51 8.29 3.00
C ARG A 43 0.86 7.33 1.87
N PHE A 44 1.30 6.13 2.23
CA PHE A 44 1.68 5.12 1.25
C PHE A 44 1.13 3.76 1.64
N ARG A 45 0.73 2.99 0.62
CA ARG A 45 0.50 1.55 0.76
C ARG A 45 1.73 0.83 0.24
N VAL A 46 2.34 0.02 1.10
CA VAL A 46 3.54 -0.74 0.82
C VAL A 46 3.17 -2.22 0.79
N ASN A 47 3.57 -2.90 -0.28
CA ASN A 47 3.53 -4.36 -0.36
C ASN A 47 4.97 -4.86 -0.37
N VAL A 48 5.32 -5.71 0.59
CA VAL A 48 6.62 -6.37 0.69
C VAL A 48 6.42 -7.84 0.35
N PHE A 49 7.32 -8.42 -0.44
CA PHE A 49 7.22 -9.81 -0.88
C PHE A 49 8.60 -10.42 -1.10
N LYS A 50 8.70 -11.74 -1.07
CA LYS A 50 9.93 -12.47 -1.44
C LYS A 50 9.79 -13.09 -2.84
N GLN A 51 10.70 -12.77 -3.75
CA GLN A 51 10.73 -13.31 -5.11
C GLN A 51 12.15 -13.77 -5.46
N ARG A 52 12.28 -15.02 -5.96
CA ARG A 52 13.58 -15.62 -6.34
C ARG A 52 14.64 -15.53 -5.23
N GLY A 53 14.22 -15.68 -3.97
CA GLY A 53 15.12 -15.61 -2.81
C GLY A 53 15.38 -14.20 -2.28
N GLU A 54 15.06 -13.15 -3.04
CA GLU A 54 15.27 -11.75 -2.68
C GLU A 54 14.00 -11.08 -2.17
N VAL A 55 14.16 -10.06 -1.32
CA VAL A 55 13.03 -9.22 -0.87
C VAL A 55 12.79 -8.11 -1.89
N GLY A 56 11.55 -7.99 -2.34
CA GLY A 56 11.04 -6.90 -3.17
C GLY A 56 9.98 -6.09 -2.43
N MET A 57 9.73 -4.88 -2.89
CA MET A 57 8.61 -4.08 -2.39
C MET A 57 8.03 -3.15 -3.46
N VAL A 58 6.73 -2.90 -3.36
CA VAL A 58 6.01 -1.90 -4.16
C VAL A 58 5.43 -0.85 -3.23
N ILE A 59 5.75 0.41 -3.49
CA ILE A 59 5.28 1.57 -2.72
C ILE A 59 4.35 2.40 -3.60
N ARG A 60 3.10 2.59 -3.15
CA ARG A 60 2.10 3.40 -3.85
C ARG A 60 1.65 4.56 -2.97
N ALA A 61 1.73 5.77 -3.51
CA ALA A 61 1.19 6.95 -2.83
C ALA A 61 -0.34 6.85 -2.74
N ILE A 62 -0.88 7.13 -1.56
CA ILE A 62 -2.30 7.28 -1.30
C ILE A 62 -2.62 8.77 -1.42
N ARG A 63 -3.52 9.12 -2.34
CA ARG A 63 -3.95 10.51 -2.53
C ARG A 63 -4.64 11.02 -1.27
N SER A 64 -4.22 12.19 -0.77
CA SER A 64 -4.83 12.82 0.40
C SER A 64 -6.23 13.38 0.10
N LYS A 65 -6.44 13.90 -1.12
CA LYS A 65 -7.76 14.34 -1.59
C LYS A 65 -8.50 13.15 -2.19
N ILE A 66 -9.62 12.78 -1.56
CA ILE A 66 -10.57 11.82 -2.14
C ILE A 66 -11.31 12.52 -3.27
N PRO A 67 -11.26 11.99 -4.51
CA PRO A 67 -11.93 12.61 -5.64
C PRO A 67 -13.46 12.49 -5.51
N SER A 68 -14.19 13.48 -6.04
CA SER A 68 -15.64 13.41 -6.12
C SER A 68 -16.12 12.39 -7.15
N ILE A 69 -17.41 12.05 -7.13
CA ILE A 69 -18.04 11.17 -8.12
C ILE A 69 -17.86 11.72 -9.54
N GLU A 70 -17.96 13.04 -9.70
CA GLU A 70 -17.75 13.75 -10.97
C GLU A 70 -16.30 13.68 -11.41
N GLU A 71 -15.35 13.92 -10.51
CA GLU A 71 -13.91 13.83 -10.81
C GLU A 71 -13.48 12.42 -11.23
N LEU A 72 -14.20 11.39 -10.77
CA LEU A 72 -14.01 9.99 -11.17
C LEU A 72 -14.77 9.60 -12.44
N ASN A 73 -15.57 10.50 -13.02
CA ASN A 73 -16.48 10.22 -14.15
C ASN A 73 -17.41 9.03 -13.91
N LEU A 74 -17.90 8.90 -12.67
CA LEU A 74 -18.80 7.82 -12.28
C LEU A 74 -20.27 8.15 -12.60
N PRO A 75 -21.11 7.14 -12.83
CA PRO A 75 -22.55 7.33 -13.01
C PRO A 75 -23.20 8.01 -11.79
N GLN A 76 -24.04 9.02 -12.03
CA GLN A 76 -24.70 9.78 -10.96
C GLN A 76 -25.64 8.91 -10.10
N VAL A 77 -26.18 7.83 -10.65
CA VAL A 77 -27.02 6.86 -9.91
C VAL A 77 -26.30 6.26 -8.70
N LEU A 78 -24.97 6.24 -8.68
CA LEU A 78 -24.21 5.76 -7.53
C LEU A 78 -24.45 6.62 -6.28
N LYS A 79 -24.83 7.90 -6.41
CA LYS A 79 -25.22 8.75 -5.27
C LYS A 79 -26.46 8.22 -4.56
N ASP A 80 -27.41 7.66 -5.31
CA ASP A 80 -28.63 7.10 -4.73
C ASP A 80 -28.36 5.72 -4.15
N VAL A 81 -27.55 4.91 -4.83
CA VAL A 81 -27.16 3.56 -4.38
C VAL A 81 -26.48 3.63 -3.01
N ILE A 82 -25.51 4.54 -2.80
CA ILE A 82 -24.82 4.67 -1.51
C ILE A 82 -25.73 5.15 -0.36
N MET A 83 -26.88 5.74 -0.67
CA MET A 83 -27.86 6.21 0.31
C MET A 83 -28.94 5.15 0.64
N THR A 84 -28.88 3.98 -0.01
CA THR A 84 -29.86 2.91 0.21
C THR A 84 -29.74 2.38 1.65
N PRO A 85 -30.85 2.25 2.40
CA PRO A 85 -30.79 1.95 3.84
C PRO A 85 -30.31 0.53 4.17
N ARG A 86 -30.30 -0.38 3.19
CA ARG A 86 -29.91 -1.79 3.35
C ARG A 86 -29.64 -2.43 2.00
N GLY A 87 -28.76 -3.42 1.99
CA GLY A 87 -28.34 -4.13 0.80
C GLY A 87 -26.84 -4.41 0.85
N LEU A 88 -26.36 -5.20 -0.10
CA LEU A 88 -24.94 -5.34 -0.39
C LEU A 88 -24.65 -4.43 -1.60
N VAL A 89 -23.65 -3.55 -1.46
CA VAL A 89 -23.16 -2.68 -2.53
C VAL A 89 -21.82 -3.19 -3.01
#